data_AF-A0A7S0DKL9-F1
#
_entry.id   AF-A0A7S0DKL9-F1
#
_cell.length_a   1.000
_cell.length_b   1.000
_cell.length_c   1.000
_cell.angle_alpha   90.00
_cell.angle_beta   90.00
_cell.angle_gamma   90.00
#
_symmetry.space_group_name_H-M   'P 1'
#
loop_
_entity.id
_entity.type
_entity.pdbx_description
1 polymer ?
#
loop_
_entity_poly.entity_id
_entity_poly.type
_entity_poly.pdbx_seq_one_letter_code
_entity_poly.pdbx_strand_id
1 'polypeptide(L)'
;PTPHSLAYGASKAAIPQLTLSLAREARIAKSKVRAHVVSPGMVTTDLLVRPNCPPKTLKIFNILAEKPQTSAAWVVPRIRGATETKGYRSEYIRYLTPPGVVWRFLTAPWRKDRLFKISAGSHCSSIKP
;
A
#
# COMPACT_ATOMS: atom_id res chain seq x y z
N PRO A 1 -6.55 12.18 -8.12
CA PRO A 1 -6.09 12.01 -9.52
C PRO A 1 -4.55 11.84 -9.54
N THR A 2 -4.01 10.92 -10.33
CA THR A 2 -2.56 10.59 -10.39
C THR A 2 -1.97 11.00 -11.74
N PRO A 3 -1.48 12.25 -11.89
CA PRO A 3 -0.85 12.69 -13.14
C PRO A 3 0.37 11.82 -13.46
N HIS A 4 0.65 11.61 -14.76
CA HIS A 4 1.73 10.75 -15.27
C HIS A 4 1.60 9.25 -14.93
N SER A 5 0.47 8.81 -14.38
CA SER A 5 0.19 7.39 -14.08
C SER A 5 -1.29 7.08 -14.28
N LEU A 6 -1.85 7.54 -15.41
CA LEU A 6 -3.28 7.42 -15.73
C LEU A 6 -3.73 5.96 -15.74
N ALA A 7 -3.07 5.10 -16.54
CA ALA A 7 -3.45 3.69 -16.68
C ALA A 7 -3.33 2.93 -15.35
N TYR A 8 -2.25 3.19 -14.60
CA TYR A 8 -2.07 2.60 -13.28
C TYR A 8 -3.15 3.07 -12.28
N GLY A 9 -3.41 4.38 -12.23
CA GLY A 9 -4.43 4.96 -11.35
C GLY A 9 -5.83 4.42 -11.66
N ALA A 10 -6.20 4.37 -12.93
CA ALA A 10 -7.48 3.86 -13.39
C ALA A 10 -7.67 2.37 -13.04
N SER A 11 -6.68 1.53 -13.36
CA SER A 11 -6.74 0.09 -13.05
C SER A 11 -6.84 -0.19 -11.54
N LYS A 12 -6.09 0.52 -10.69
CA LYS A 12 -6.18 0.35 -9.24
C LYS A 12 -7.48 0.90 -8.65
N ALA A 13 -8.03 1.99 -9.22
CA ALA A 13 -9.31 2.55 -8.78
C ALA A 13 -10.52 1.67 -9.15
N ALA A 14 -10.40 0.80 -10.16
CA ALA A 14 -11.45 -0.14 -10.54
C ALA A 14 -11.59 -1.34 -9.58
N ILE A 15 -10.52 -1.70 -8.86
CA ILE A 15 -10.47 -2.89 -7.99
C ILE A 15 -11.57 -2.91 -6.91
N PRO A 16 -11.85 -1.82 -6.16
CA PRO A 16 -12.94 -1.80 -5.19
C PRO A 16 -14.28 -2.17 -5.80
N GLN A 17 -14.60 -1.64 -6.98
CA GLN A 17 -15.87 -1.95 -7.62
C GLN A 17 -15.90 -3.40 -8.12
N LEU A 18 -14.85 -3.86 -8.80
CA LEU A 18 -14.76 -5.26 -9.23
C LEU A 18 -14.99 -6.24 -8.06
N THR A 19 -14.36 -5.96 -6.91
CA THR A 19 -14.44 -6.82 -5.73
C THR A 19 -15.82 -6.81 -5.09
N LEU A 20 -16.50 -5.65 -5.08
CA LEU A 20 -17.88 -5.54 -4.60
C LEU A 20 -18.84 -6.36 -5.46
N SER A 21 -18.69 -6.33 -6.80
CA SER A 21 -19.46 -7.17 -7.71
C SER A 21 -19.20 -8.65 -7.47
N LEU A 22 -17.94 -9.08 -7.40
CA LEU A 22 -17.57 -10.47 -7.13
C LEU A 22 -18.11 -10.98 -5.79
N ALA A 23 -18.09 -10.14 -4.74
CA ALA A 23 -18.65 -10.52 -3.44
C ALA A 23 -20.18 -10.72 -3.51
N ARG A 24 -20.89 -9.92 -4.33
CA ARG A 24 -22.33 -10.08 -4.57
C ARG A 24 -22.63 -11.34 -5.37
N GLU A 25 -21.85 -11.63 -6.41
CA GLU A 25 -21.99 -12.86 -7.21
C GLU A 25 -21.72 -14.11 -6.36
N ALA A 26 -20.64 -14.10 -5.56
CA ALA A 26 -20.33 -15.19 -4.64
C ALA A 26 -21.48 -15.44 -3.65
N ARG A 27 -22.17 -14.39 -3.21
CA ARG A 27 -23.37 -14.49 -2.35
C ARG A 27 -24.54 -15.14 -3.06
N ILE A 28 -24.83 -14.73 -4.28
CA ILE A 28 -25.92 -15.30 -5.08
C ILE A 28 -25.66 -16.79 -5.33
N ALA A 29 -24.43 -17.14 -5.69
CA ALA A 29 -24.00 -18.52 -5.92
C ALA A 29 -23.79 -19.35 -4.63
N LYS A 30 -23.96 -18.75 -3.44
CA LYS A 30 -23.66 -19.37 -2.13
C LYS A 30 -22.26 -20.03 -2.07
N SER A 31 -21.28 -19.41 -2.71
CA SER A 31 -19.92 -19.93 -2.80
C SER A 31 -19.17 -19.78 -1.48
N LYS A 32 -18.23 -20.71 -1.22
CA LYS A 32 -17.28 -20.61 -0.10
C LYS A 32 -16.16 -19.58 -0.33
N VAL A 33 -16.06 -19.02 -1.55
CA VAL A 33 -15.04 -18.03 -1.92
C VAL A 33 -15.44 -16.63 -1.46
N ARG A 34 -14.47 -15.89 -0.89
CA ARG A 34 -14.63 -14.50 -0.43
C ARG A 34 -13.66 -13.59 -1.16
N ALA A 35 -14.13 -12.41 -1.55
CA ALA A 35 -13.33 -11.41 -2.25
C ALA A 35 -13.21 -10.14 -1.40
N HIS A 36 -11.97 -9.72 -1.11
CA HIS A 36 -11.64 -8.54 -0.32
C HIS A 36 -10.56 -7.70 -1.01
N VAL A 37 -10.55 -6.41 -0.73
CA VAL A 37 -9.52 -5.48 -1.23
C VAL A 37 -8.54 -5.18 -0.12
N VAL A 38 -7.25 -5.26 -0.47
CA VAL A 38 -6.16 -4.96 0.44
C VAL A 38 -5.30 -3.86 -0.15
N SER A 39 -5.16 -2.76 0.57
CA SER A 39 -4.26 -1.65 0.27
C SER A 39 -3.16 -1.58 1.33
N PRO A 40 -1.99 -2.19 1.08
CA PRO A 40 -0.87 -2.23 2.01
C PRO A 40 -0.13 -0.88 2.15
N GLY A 41 -0.53 0.14 1.40
CA GLY A 41 0.14 1.43 1.34
C GLY A 41 1.37 1.43 0.44
N MET A 42 2.24 2.43 0.62
CA MET A 42 3.51 2.51 -0.10
C MET A 42 4.51 1.53 0.54
N VAL A 43 4.99 0.57 -0.23
CA VAL A 43 5.91 -0.48 0.26
C VAL A 43 7.21 -0.42 -0.53
N THR A 44 8.32 -0.43 0.19
CA THR A 44 9.67 -0.51 -0.39
C THR A 44 9.85 -1.85 -1.10
N THR A 45 9.75 -1.82 -2.41
CA THR A 45 9.88 -2.96 -3.33
C THR A 45 10.67 -2.49 -4.54
N ASP A 46 11.20 -3.43 -5.31
CA ASP A 46 11.95 -3.12 -6.54
C ASP A 46 11.07 -2.46 -7.61
N LEU A 47 9.74 -2.62 -7.52
CA LEU A 47 8.78 -1.87 -8.35
C LEU A 47 8.67 -0.39 -7.97
N LEU A 48 8.83 -0.08 -6.68
CA LEU A 48 8.74 1.29 -6.17
C LEU A 48 10.07 2.04 -6.30
N VAL A 49 11.18 1.34 -6.01
CA VAL A 49 12.53 1.90 -5.98
C VAL A 49 13.20 1.64 -7.32
N ARG A 50 13.21 2.65 -8.19
CA ARG A 50 13.91 2.57 -9.47
C ARG A 50 15.35 3.08 -9.32
N PRO A 51 16.30 2.59 -10.14
CA PRO A 51 17.61 3.20 -10.24
C PRO A 51 17.44 4.70 -10.59
N ASN A 52 18.27 5.55 -9.98
CA ASN A 52 18.28 7.01 -10.17
C ASN A 52 17.00 7.76 -9.74
N CYS A 53 16.28 7.30 -8.72
CA CYS A 53 15.21 8.11 -8.12
C CYS A 53 15.74 9.48 -7.64
N PRO A 54 15.07 10.60 -7.96
CA PRO A 54 15.52 11.91 -7.57
C PRO A 54 15.45 12.07 -6.03
N PRO A 55 16.33 12.87 -5.41
CA PRO A 55 16.40 13.00 -3.95
C PRO A 55 15.07 13.40 -3.29
N LYS A 56 14.24 14.19 -3.98
CA LYS A 56 12.90 14.59 -3.50
C LYS A 56 11.96 13.38 -3.36
N THR A 57 12.02 12.44 -4.31
CA THR A 57 11.21 11.21 -4.27
C THR A 57 11.67 10.29 -3.14
N LEU A 58 12.98 10.16 -2.94
CA LEU A 58 13.54 9.38 -1.82
C LEU A 58 13.12 9.93 -0.45
N LYS A 59 13.04 11.26 -0.30
CA LYS A 59 12.48 11.90 0.91
C LYS A 59 11.04 11.49 1.15
N ILE A 60 10.20 11.52 0.10
CA ILE A 60 8.79 11.12 0.21
C ILE A 60 8.68 9.63 0.56
N PHE A 61 9.52 8.78 -0.01
CA PHE A 61 9.56 7.35 0.33
C PHE A 61 9.95 7.13 1.79
N ASN A 62 10.93 7.87 2.32
CA ASN A 62 11.29 7.77 3.74
C ASN A 62 10.12 8.14 4.68
N ILE A 63 9.27 9.10 4.28
CA ILE A 63 8.11 9.54 5.06
C ILE A 63 6.96 8.52 4.96
N LEU A 64 6.60 8.12 3.73
CA LEU A 64 5.37 7.38 3.45
C LEU A 64 5.55 5.88 3.30
N ALA A 65 6.70 5.42 2.82
CA ALA A 65 6.90 4.00 2.54
C ALA A 65 7.17 3.22 3.82
N GLU A 66 6.84 1.93 3.79
CA GLU A 66 7.16 0.97 4.83
C GLU A 66 7.93 -0.23 4.25
N LYS A 67 8.59 -0.99 5.11
CA LYS A 67 9.14 -2.30 4.74
C LYS A 67 8.01 -3.31 4.47
N PRO A 68 8.18 -4.25 3.52
CA PRO A 68 7.16 -5.23 3.20
C PRO A 68 6.78 -6.10 4.40
N GLN A 69 7.74 -6.46 5.25
CA GLN A 69 7.52 -7.26 6.45
C GLN A 69 6.58 -6.53 7.43
N THR A 70 6.80 -5.24 7.66
CA THR A 70 5.98 -4.43 8.56
C THR A 70 4.55 -4.26 8.04
N SER A 71 4.38 -4.02 6.74
CA SER A 71 3.05 -3.92 6.14
C SER A 71 2.32 -5.27 6.20
N ALA A 72 3.00 -6.37 5.86
CA ALA A 72 2.46 -7.72 5.93
C ALA A 72 2.04 -8.12 7.35
N ALA A 73 2.88 -7.85 8.35
CA ALA A 73 2.58 -8.15 9.76
C ALA A 73 1.28 -7.47 10.24
N TRP A 74 0.95 -6.30 9.71
CA TRP A 74 -0.32 -5.63 10.03
C TRP A 74 -1.50 -6.15 9.21
N VAL A 75 -1.28 -6.44 7.93
CA VAL A 75 -2.33 -6.82 6.97
C VAL A 75 -2.81 -8.27 7.16
N VAL A 76 -1.89 -9.22 7.31
CA VAL A 76 -2.18 -10.66 7.40
C VAL A 76 -3.22 -10.99 8.48
N PRO A 77 -3.09 -10.57 9.75
CA PRO A 77 -4.10 -10.89 10.77
C PRO A 77 -5.48 -10.30 10.45
N ARG A 78 -5.55 -9.17 9.75
CA ARG A 78 -6.81 -8.54 9.35
C ARG A 78 -7.49 -9.26 8.19
N ILE A 79 -6.71 -9.80 7.26
CA ILE A 79 -7.25 -10.67 6.20
C ILE A 79 -7.88 -11.91 6.84
N ARG A 80 -7.16 -12.57 7.76
CA ARG A 80 -7.66 -13.75 8.48
C ARG A 80 -8.94 -13.45 9.26
N GLY A 81 -8.96 -12.35 10.00
CA GLY A 81 -10.16 -11.94 10.73
C GLY A 81 -11.35 -11.60 9.81
N ALA A 82 -11.11 -11.01 8.64
CA ALA A 82 -12.15 -10.71 7.67
C ALA A 82 -12.81 -11.97 7.08
N THR A 83 -12.03 -13.02 6.85
CA THR A 83 -12.54 -14.30 6.33
C THR A 83 -13.42 -15.04 7.35
N GLU A 84 -13.14 -14.90 8.64
CA GLU A 84 -13.82 -15.65 9.70
C GLU A 84 -15.15 -15.02 10.14
N THR A 85 -15.27 -13.69 10.11
CA THR A 85 -16.36 -12.98 10.82
C THR A 85 -17.42 -12.35 9.92
N LYS A 86 -17.16 -12.17 8.62
CA LYS A 86 -17.96 -11.24 7.79
C LYS A 86 -18.77 -11.85 6.65
N GLY A 87 -18.87 -13.18 6.59
CA GLY A 87 -19.70 -13.87 5.59
C GLY A 87 -19.39 -13.41 4.17
N TYR A 88 -20.41 -12.95 3.43
CA TYR A 88 -20.26 -12.47 2.03
C TYR A 88 -19.88 -10.99 1.89
N ARG A 89 -19.64 -10.26 2.98
CA ARG A 89 -19.32 -8.84 2.91
C ARG A 89 -17.88 -8.64 2.44
N SER A 90 -17.69 -7.87 1.37
CA SER A 90 -16.35 -7.44 0.97
C SER A 90 -15.82 -6.38 1.93
N GLU A 91 -14.52 -6.44 2.21
CA GLU A 91 -13.84 -5.50 3.09
C GLU A 91 -12.73 -4.79 2.32
N TYR A 92 -12.53 -3.52 2.67
CA TYR A 92 -11.43 -2.73 2.16
C TYR A 92 -10.42 -2.48 3.27
N ILE A 93 -9.43 -3.36 3.36
CA ILE A 93 -8.38 -3.32 4.38
C ILE A 93 -7.30 -2.33 3.93
N ARG A 94 -7.19 -1.19 4.61
CA ARG A 94 -6.26 -0.10 4.24
C ARG A 94 -5.23 0.10 5.35
N TYR A 95 -3.98 -0.23 5.07
CA TYR A 95 -2.86 0.02 5.97
C TYR A 95 -2.56 1.52 6.07
N LEU A 96 -2.44 2.18 4.92
CA LEU A 96 -2.19 3.61 4.85
C LEU A 96 -3.51 4.36 4.66
N THR A 97 -4.05 4.87 5.76
CA THR A 97 -5.27 5.69 5.78
C THR A 97 -4.94 7.17 5.58
N PRO A 98 -5.87 8.00 5.08
CA PRO A 98 -5.62 9.43 4.91
C PRO A 98 -5.16 10.14 6.21
N PRO A 99 -5.74 9.88 7.39
CA PRO A 99 -5.21 10.40 8.65
C PRO A 99 -3.80 9.90 8.95
N GLY A 100 -3.51 8.63 8.65
CA GLY A 100 -2.16 8.06 8.79
C GLY A 100 -1.13 8.73 7.87
N VAL A 101 -1.52 9.15 6.67
CA VAL A 101 -0.65 9.93 5.76
C VAL A 101 -0.33 11.29 6.37
N VAL A 102 -1.34 12.02 6.85
CA VAL A 102 -1.15 13.33 7.51
C VAL A 102 -0.20 13.19 8.70
N TRP A 103 -0.42 12.18 9.55
CA TRP A 103 0.46 11.90 10.70
C TRP A 103 1.91 11.61 10.29
N ARG A 104 2.12 10.85 9.21
CA ARG A 104 3.47 10.57 8.69
C ARG A 104 4.17 11.84 8.20
N PHE A 105 3.45 12.76 7.56
CA PHE A 105 4.00 14.05 7.16
C PHE A 105 4.28 14.97 8.34
N LEU A 106 3.43 15.00 9.37
CA LEU A 106 3.69 15.76 10.60
C LEU A 106 4.94 15.26 11.33
N THR A 107 5.18 13.95 11.31
CA THR A 107 6.36 13.31 11.90
C THR A 107 7.55 13.17 10.94
N ALA A 108 7.51 13.85 9.78
CA ALA A 108 8.56 13.79 8.77
C ALA A 108 9.98 14.04 9.29
N PRO A 109 10.25 15.00 10.21
CA PRO A 109 11.62 15.24 10.65
C PRO A 109 12.24 14.06 11.42
N TRP A 110 11.43 13.22 12.06
CA TRP A 110 11.87 12.01 12.77
C TRP A 110 11.96 10.77 11.88
N ARG A 111 11.50 10.86 10.63
CA ARG A 111 11.48 9.75 9.66
C ARG A 111 12.55 9.87 8.57
N LYS A 112 13.49 10.81 8.73
CA LYS A 112 14.60 11.02 7.79
C LYS A 112 15.52 9.79 7.77
N ASP A 113 16.02 9.44 6.58
CA ASP A 113 17.05 8.41 6.33
C ASP A 113 16.77 7.01 6.91
N ARG A 114 15.49 6.70 7.18
CA ARG A 114 15.05 5.41 7.73
C ARG A 114 15.25 4.27 6.74
N LEU A 115 14.89 4.50 5.47
CA LEU A 115 14.87 3.48 4.41
C LEU A 115 15.99 3.73 3.39
N PHE A 116 16.14 4.97 2.95
CA PHE A 116 17.16 5.41 1.99
C PHE A 116 18.01 6.52 2.59
N LYS A 117 19.34 6.39 2.53
CA LYS A 117 20.25 7.48 2.88
C LYS A 117 20.33 8.47 1.71
N ILE A 118 20.03 9.74 1.96
CA ILE A 118 20.14 10.78 0.95
C ILE A 118 21.55 11.37 1.02
N SER A 119 22.52 10.75 0.35
CA SER A 119 23.88 11.29 0.22
C SER A 119 23.97 12.25 -0.97
N ALA A 120 24.82 13.28 -0.88
CA ALA A 120 25.03 14.29 -1.92
C ALA A 120 25.62 13.73 -3.23
N GLY A 121 26.07 12.47 -3.25
CA GLY A 121 26.47 11.75 -4.45
C GLY A 121 25.32 10.87 -4.94
N SER A 122 24.86 11.17 -6.15
CA SER A 122 23.76 10.52 -6.85
C SER A 122 24.03 9.03 -7.12
N HIS A 123 23.76 8.13 -6.17
CA HIS A 123 23.45 6.72 -6.43
C HIS A 123 22.40 6.29 -5.39
N CYS A 124 21.28 5.75 -5.86
CA CYS A 124 20.21 5.21 -5.02
C CYS A 124 20.80 4.01 -4.26
N SER A 125 21.35 4.26 -3.07
CA SER A 125 21.99 3.21 -2.26
C SER A 125 20.93 2.19 -1.86
N SER A 126 21.30 0.92 -1.99
CA SER A 126 20.49 -0.28 -1.69
C SER A 126 19.56 -0.11 -0.48
N ILE A 127 18.35 -0.65 -0.62
CA ILE A 127 17.34 -0.73 0.45
C ILE A 127 18.02 -1.34 1.68
N LYS A 128 17.98 -0.65 2.83
CA LYS A 128 18.47 -1.27 4.08
C LYS A 128 17.67 -2.54 4.36
N PRO A 129 18.32 -3.71 4.53
CA PRO A 129 17.62 -4.95 4.89
C PRO A 129 16.80 -4.74 6.16
#